data_AF-A0A8H7KTB9-F1
#
_entry.id   AF-A0A8H7KTB9-F1
#
_cell.length_a   1.000
_cell.length_b   1.000
_cell.length_c   1.000
_cell.angle_alpha   90.00
_cell.angle_beta   90.00
_cell.angle_gamma   90.00
#
_symmetry.space_group_name_H-M   'P 1'
#
loop_
_entity.id
_entity.type
_entity.pdbx_description
1 polymer ?
#
loop_
_entity_poly.entity_id
_entity_poly.type
_entity_poly.pdbx_seq_one_letter_code
_entity_poly.pdbx_strand_id
1 'polypeptide(L)'
;MDKGIHLQKIFGTYGDRHELVVVEDITKEGAFDDAVKGVDGIAHTASPFHMRAEDPNAKFDSSSELIEPAVKGTVGILQSAFKYGSSVKRIVVTSSSAAIMQESPDPQVYSEVSWNEQFIEVVKKEGRAAQAWMKYRASKTLAEKAAWDFVRQNKDQLQWDLVVVNPPMVFGPPIHELSSPESLNTSLADWYETVIAPAALGATFTGVSSWIDVRDLAEAHKLALETAEAGGERLIISAGPYRWQDWINAASSLPADTLAVLAHPEHVPKGDPTHGSTAETVFPLSHDK
;
A
#
# COMPACT_ATOMS: atom_id res chain seq x y z
N MET A 1 -1.62 21.74 -6.78
CA MET A 1 -1.98 21.89 -8.20
C MET A 1 -0.98 21.21 -9.14
N ASP A 2 0.33 21.24 -8.85
CA ASP A 2 1.37 20.72 -9.76
C ASP A 2 1.29 19.21 -10.07
N LYS A 3 0.93 18.37 -9.09
CA LYS A 3 0.74 16.92 -9.32
C LYS A 3 -0.34 16.61 -10.34
N GLY A 4 -1.44 17.37 -10.36
CA GLY A 4 -2.54 17.18 -11.31
C GLY A 4 -2.14 17.54 -12.75
N ILE A 5 -1.34 18.60 -12.93
CA ILE A 5 -0.82 19.01 -14.24
C ILE A 5 0.07 17.91 -14.84
N HIS A 6 0.92 17.30 -14.01
CA HIS A 6 1.77 16.19 -14.45
C HIS A 6 0.95 14.99 -14.92
N LEU A 7 -0.10 14.59 -14.17
CA LEU A 7 -0.99 13.50 -14.59
C LEU A 7 -1.75 13.83 -15.89
N GLN A 8 -2.23 15.07 -16.05
CA GLN A 8 -2.84 15.51 -17.32
C GLN A 8 -1.88 15.42 -18.50
N LYS A 9 -0.60 15.70 -18.29
CA LYS A 9 0.43 15.58 -19.34
C LYS A 9 0.69 14.12 -19.70
N ILE A 10 0.89 13.24 -18.71
CA ILE A 10 1.13 11.81 -18.94
C ILE A 10 -0.06 11.14 -19.60
N PHE A 11 -1.28 11.44 -19.14
CA PHE A 11 -2.51 10.84 -19.64
C PHE A 11 -3.21 11.68 -20.72
N GLY A 12 -2.56 12.72 -21.25
CA GLY A 12 -3.16 13.64 -22.21
C GLY A 12 -3.61 12.97 -23.51
N THR A 13 -2.98 11.86 -23.89
CA THR A 13 -3.37 11.06 -25.06
C THR A 13 -4.71 10.35 -24.90
N TYR A 14 -5.25 10.27 -23.68
CA TYR A 14 -6.56 9.68 -23.43
C TYR A 14 -7.71 10.65 -23.71
N GLY A 15 -7.45 11.96 -23.82
CA GLY A 15 -8.45 12.99 -24.12
C GLY A 15 -9.62 12.92 -23.13
N ASP A 16 -10.85 12.92 -23.65
CA ASP A 16 -12.09 12.87 -22.87
C ASP A 16 -12.29 11.56 -22.08
N ARG A 17 -11.39 10.57 -22.23
CA ARG A 17 -11.39 9.33 -21.43
C ARG A 17 -10.65 9.46 -20.10
N HIS A 18 -10.11 10.62 -19.79
CA HIS A 18 -9.44 10.91 -18.52
C HIS A 18 -9.84 12.29 -18.02
N GLU A 19 -10.42 12.35 -16.83
CA GLU A 19 -10.70 13.60 -16.11
C GLU A 19 -10.01 13.60 -14.74
N LEU A 20 -9.79 14.80 -14.19
CA LEU A 20 -9.32 14.97 -12.83
C LEU A 20 -10.40 15.69 -12.02
N VAL A 21 -10.73 15.10 -10.87
CA VAL A 21 -11.60 15.71 -9.86
C VAL A 21 -10.76 15.97 -8.61
N VAL A 22 -10.90 17.16 -8.03
CA VAL A 22 -10.18 17.54 -6.82
C VAL A 22 -11.01 17.15 -5.60
N VAL A 23 -10.45 16.26 -4.77
CA VAL A 23 -10.95 15.97 -3.43
C VAL A 23 -9.95 16.56 -2.45
N GLU A 24 -10.30 17.72 -1.87
CA GLU A 24 -9.40 18.48 -0.99
C GLU A 24 -9.03 17.70 0.28
N ASP A 25 -9.99 16.97 0.85
CA ASP A 25 -9.81 16.24 2.10
C ASP A 25 -10.72 15.02 2.12
N ILE A 26 -10.11 13.84 1.98
CA ILE A 26 -10.81 12.56 1.95
C ILE A 26 -11.51 12.20 3.27
N THR A 27 -11.20 12.90 4.36
CA THR A 27 -11.76 12.62 5.68
C THR A 27 -13.07 13.36 5.95
N LYS A 28 -13.46 14.30 5.08
CA LYS A 28 -14.70 15.07 5.20
C LYS A 28 -15.91 14.23 4.78
N GLU A 29 -17.02 14.42 5.48
CA GLU A 29 -18.30 13.87 5.03
C GLU A 29 -18.64 14.44 3.66
N GLY A 30 -19.04 13.55 2.75
CA GLY A 30 -19.40 13.91 1.38
C GLY A 30 -18.23 14.25 0.46
N ALA A 31 -16.98 14.01 0.89
CA ALA A 31 -15.78 14.33 0.10
C ALA A 31 -15.78 13.74 -1.32
N PHE A 32 -16.50 12.63 -1.53
CA PHE A 32 -16.56 11.92 -2.81
C PHE A 32 -17.95 11.98 -3.48
N ASP A 33 -18.92 12.72 -2.93
CA ASP A 33 -20.33 12.66 -3.37
C ASP A 33 -20.52 12.95 -4.85
N ASP A 34 -19.76 13.90 -5.40
CA ASP A 34 -19.80 14.21 -6.82
C ASP A 34 -18.96 13.23 -7.66
N ALA A 35 -17.79 12.81 -7.14
CA ALA A 35 -16.84 11.96 -7.87
C ALA A 35 -17.34 10.53 -8.13
N VAL A 36 -18.32 10.06 -7.36
CA VAL A 36 -18.90 8.71 -7.52
C VAL A 36 -20.08 8.66 -8.50
N LYS A 37 -20.54 9.81 -9.02
CA LYS A 37 -21.70 9.85 -9.93
C LYS A 37 -21.30 9.40 -11.33
N GLY A 38 -22.07 8.49 -11.91
CA GLY A 38 -21.87 8.04 -13.29
C GLY A 38 -20.66 7.13 -13.53
N VAL A 39 -20.02 6.63 -12.47
CA VAL A 39 -18.89 5.68 -12.57
C VAL A 39 -19.36 4.23 -12.38
N ASP A 40 -18.82 3.30 -13.16
CA ASP A 40 -19.15 1.86 -13.07
C ASP A 40 -18.36 1.12 -11.97
N GLY A 41 -17.16 1.59 -11.66
CA GLY A 41 -16.27 0.96 -10.70
C GLY A 41 -15.32 1.95 -10.05
N ILE A 42 -14.93 1.68 -8.80
CA ILE A 42 -14.09 2.58 -8.00
C ILE A 42 -12.87 1.80 -7.51
N ALA A 43 -11.66 2.31 -7.77
CA ALA A 43 -10.44 1.85 -7.11
C ALA A 43 -10.01 2.88 -6.06
N HIS A 44 -10.27 2.59 -4.78
CA HIS A 44 -9.91 3.46 -3.67
C HIS A 44 -8.51 3.10 -3.13
N THR A 45 -7.51 3.80 -3.63
CA THR A 45 -6.09 3.63 -3.25
C THR A 45 -5.62 4.69 -2.26
N ALA A 46 -6.40 5.75 -2.07
CA ALA A 46 -6.06 6.88 -1.21
C ALA A 46 -6.14 6.48 0.26
N SER A 47 -5.02 6.63 0.96
CA SER A 47 -4.96 6.41 2.40
C SER A 47 -3.88 7.33 2.97
N PRO A 48 -4.11 7.99 4.10
CA PRO A 48 -3.11 8.85 4.71
C PRO A 48 -1.92 7.98 5.13
N PHE A 49 -0.80 8.15 4.43
CA PHE A 49 0.42 7.41 4.67
C PHE A 49 1.58 8.38 4.85
N HIS A 50 1.69 8.92 6.06
CA HIS A 50 2.82 9.76 6.45
C HIS A 50 3.56 9.06 7.60
N MET A 51 4.55 8.23 7.26
CA MET A 51 5.49 7.67 8.25
C MET A 51 6.58 8.68 8.66
N ARG A 52 6.71 9.79 7.91
CA ARG A 52 7.62 10.90 8.20
C ARG A 52 6.80 12.06 8.78
N ALA A 53 7.11 12.43 10.01
CA ALA A 53 6.64 13.67 10.61
C ALA A 53 7.20 14.86 9.81
N GLU A 54 6.36 15.77 9.33
CA GLU A 54 6.86 17.04 8.77
C GLU A 54 7.49 17.94 9.86
N ASP A 55 7.15 17.69 11.14
CA ASP A 55 7.77 18.34 12.29
C ASP A 55 8.29 17.28 13.30
N PRO A 56 9.62 17.17 13.49
CA PRO A 56 10.21 16.26 14.49
C PRO A 56 9.85 16.61 15.94
N ASN A 57 9.23 17.77 16.19
CA ASN A 57 8.69 18.18 17.49
C ASN A 57 7.16 18.01 17.60
N ALA A 58 6.47 17.63 16.53
CA ALA A 58 5.05 17.32 16.59
C ALA A 58 4.84 16.11 17.49
N LYS A 59 4.19 16.36 18.63
CA LYS A 59 3.74 15.31 19.53
C LYS A 59 2.57 14.60 18.86
N PHE A 60 2.86 13.61 18.02
CA PHE A 60 1.87 12.80 17.30
C PHE A 60 0.77 12.30 18.26
N ASP A 61 -0.44 12.83 18.13
CA ASP A 61 -1.63 12.23 18.76
C ASP A 61 -2.16 11.12 17.85
N SER A 62 -1.45 10.01 17.86
CA SER A 62 -1.51 8.99 16.82
C SER A 62 -2.80 8.21 16.64
N SER A 63 -3.72 8.19 17.62
CA SER A 63 -5.00 7.53 17.41
C SER A 63 -5.90 8.35 16.47
N SER A 64 -5.80 9.68 16.49
CA SER A 64 -6.58 10.57 15.63
C SER A 64 -5.85 10.95 14.35
N GLU A 65 -4.52 10.87 14.28
CA GLU A 65 -3.78 11.39 13.10
C GLU A 65 -3.55 10.37 11.98
N LEU A 66 -3.59 9.06 12.27
CA LEU A 66 -3.43 8.00 11.24
C LEU A 66 -4.65 7.09 11.15
N ILE A 67 -5.15 6.60 12.29
CA ILE A 67 -6.23 5.61 12.32
C ILE A 67 -7.55 6.23 11.89
N GLU A 68 -7.96 7.34 12.52
CA GLU A 68 -9.23 8.00 12.21
C GLU A 68 -9.31 8.46 10.73
N PRO A 69 -8.29 9.15 10.17
CA PRO A 69 -8.26 9.50 8.76
C PRO A 69 -8.31 8.29 7.81
N ALA A 70 -7.64 7.19 8.14
CA ALA A 70 -7.71 5.96 7.34
C ALA A 70 -9.12 5.36 7.35
N VAL A 71 -9.75 5.25 8.52
CA VAL A 71 -11.12 4.75 8.65
C VAL A 71 -12.11 5.68 7.94
N LYS A 72 -12.02 6.99 8.17
CA LYS A 72 -12.91 7.99 7.56
C LYS A 72 -12.78 8.05 6.05
N GLY A 73 -11.56 8.04 5.51
CA GLY A 73 -11.32 8.03 4.07
C GLY A 73 -11.93 6.80 3.41
N THR A 74 -11.65 5.61 3.96
CA THR A 74 -12.17 4.34 3.43
C THR A 74 -13.68 4.24 3.54
N VAL A 75 -14.28 4.56 4.70
CA VAL A 75 -15.74 4.48 4.86
C VAL A 75 -16.43 5.60 4.09
N GLY A 76 -15.82 6.78 3.98
CA GLY A 76 -16.37 7.94 3.29
C GLY A 76 -16.63 7.67 1.81
N ILE A 77 -15.70 7.03 1.09
CA ILE A 77 -15.94 6.66 -0.31
C ILE A 77 -17.09 5.65 -0.46
N LEU A 78 -17.20 4.68 0.47
CA LEU A 78 -18.29 3.70 0.46
C LEU A 78 -19.63 4.37 0.74
N GLN A 79 -19.67 5.33 1.67
CA GLN A 79 -20.87 6.12 1.99
C GLN A 79 -21.31 6.98 0.82
N SER A 80 -20.38 7.68 0.15
CA SER A 80 -20.69 8.46 -1.05
C SER A 80 -21.20 7.55 -2.16
N ALA A 81 -20.53 6.43 -2.43
CA ALA A 81 -20.98 5.46 -3.44
C ALA A 81 -22.34 4.85 -3.11
N PHE A 82 -22.62 4.57 -1.84
CA PHE A 82 -23.93 4.11 -1.37
C PHE A 82 -25.05 5.13 -1.62
N LYS A 83 -24.78 6.42 -1.35
CA LYS A 83 -25.78 7.49 -1.47
C LYS A 83 -25.98 7.98 -2.90
N TYR A 84 -24.91 8.08 -3.69
CA TYR A 84 -24.89 8.80 -4.97
C TYR A 84 -24.34 7.99 -6.15
N GLY A 85 -23.72 6.84 -5.89
CA GLY A 85 -23.10 5.98 -6.90
C GLY A 85 -24.06 4.98 -7.53
N SER A 86 -25.17 5.45 -8.12
CA SER A 86 -26.23 4.57 -8.67
C SER A 86 -25.79 3.69 -9.85
N SER A 87 -24.64 3.97 -10.47
CA SER A 87 -24.05 3.15 -11.55
C SER A 87 -22.91 2.26 -11.07
N VAL A 88 -22.47 2.42 -9.82
CA VAL A 88 -21.32 1.67 -9.27
C VAL A 88 -21.73 0.20 -9.15
N LYS A 89 -20.90 -0.67 -9.69
CA LYS A 89 -21.04 -2.14 -9.64
C LYS A 89 -20.04 -2.76 -8.67
N ARG A 90 -18.87 -2.14 -8.50
CA ARG A 90 -17.80 -2.65 -7.66
C ARG A 90 -16.93 -1.55 -7.10
N ILE A 91 -16.50 -1.74 -5.85
CA ILE A 91 -15.47 -0.92 -5.22
C ILE A 91 -14.31 -1.84 -4.84
N VAL A 92 -13.10 -1.50 -5.30
CA VAL A 92 -11.85 -2.15 -4.91
C VAL A 92 -11.11 -1.22 -3.96
N VAL A 93 -10.85 -1.66 -2.72
CA VAL A 93 -10.10 -0.89 -1.73
C VAL A 93 -8.69 -1.46 -1.61
N THR A 94 -7.69 -0.58 -1.69
CA THR A 94 -6.30 -0.94 -1.39
C THR A 94 -6.07 -0.93 0.12
N SER A 95 -6.00 -2.12 0.71
CA SER A 95 -5.52 -2.33 2.06
C SER A 95 -4.02 -2.64 2.04
N SER A 96 -3.54 -3.58 2.86
CA SER A 96 -2.14 -3.99 2.93
C SER A 96 -2.00 -5.33 3.64
N SER A 97 -0.90 -6.05 3.42
CA SER A 97 -0.50 -7.17 4.28
C SER A 97 -0.31 -6.74 5.74
N ALA A 98 -0.13 -5.44 6.00
CA ALA A 98 -0.16 -4.86 7.34
C ALA A 98 -1.47 -5.13 8.11
N ALA A 99 -2.60 -5.33 7.42
CA ALA A 99 -3.88 -5.70 8.02
C ALA A 99 -4.00 -7.22 8.32
N ILE A 100 -3.00 -8.01 7.90
CA ILE A 100 -3.00 -9.47 7.90
C ILE A 100 -1.91 -10.03 8.81
N MET A 101 -0.65 -9.66 8.53
CA MET A 101 0.53 -10.21 9.16
C MET A 101 0.63 -9.76 10.62
N GLN A 102 1.11 -10.64 11.49
CA GLN A 102 1.42 -10.36 12.89
C GLN A 102 2.93 -10.49 13.11
N GLU A 103 3.46 -9.94 14.19
CA GLU A 103 4.80 -10.27 14.66
C GLU A 103 4.78 -11.60 15.40
N SER A 104 5.63 -12.52 14.95
CA SER A 104 5.81 -13.83 15.55
C SER A 104 7.30 -14.17 15.58
N PRO A 105 7.80 -14.79 16.65
CA PRO A 105 9.16 -15.34 16.67
C PRO A 105 9.33 -16.52 15.69
N ASP A 106 8.23 -17.18 15.32
CA ASP A 106 8.24 -18.35 14.45
C ASP A 106 7.65 -18.02 13.07
N PRO A 107 8.11 -18.67 11.98
CA PRO A 107 7.50 -18.53 10.65
C PRO A 107 6.00 -18.78 10.68
N GLN A 108 5.24 -17.93 9.98
CA GLN A 108 3.78 -18.01 9.93
C GLN A 108 3.29 -18.26 8.50
N VAL A 109 2.12 -18.87 8.39
CA VAL A 109 1.37 -19.00 7.14
C VAL A 109 0.17 -18.08 7.24
N TYR A 110 0.03 -17.15 6.31
CA TYR A 110 -1.10 -16.23 6.27
C TYR A 110 -1.96 -16.52 5.04
N SER A 111 -3.26 -16.30 5.20
CA SER A 111 -4.26 -16.37 4.13
C SER A 111 -5.24 -15.23 4.26
N GLU A 112 -6.17 -15.15 3.31
CA GLU A 112 -7.20 -14.13 3.17
C GLU A 112 -8.16 -14.06 4.37
N VAL A 113 -8.18 -15.07 5.26
CA VAL A 113 -8.98 -15.04 6.50
C VAL A 113 -8.21 -14.48 7.70
N SER A 114 -6.90 -14.26 7.58
CA SER A 114 -6.02 -13.83 8.67
C SER A 114 -6.15 -12.34 8.95
N TRP A 115 -6.18 -11.95 10.23
CA TRP A 115 -6.29 -10.56 10.67
C TRP A 115 -5.19 -10.19 11.65
N ASN A 116 -4.69 -8.95 11.53
CA ASN A 116 -3.71 -8.40 12.44
C ASN A 116 -4.37 -7.66 13.62
N GLU A 117 -4.85 -8.42 14.60
CA GLU A 117 -5.42 -7.88 15.85
C GLU A 117 -4.34 -7.39 16.82
N GLN A 118 -3.11 -7.89 16.69
CA GLN A 118 -2.00 -7.60 17.60
C GLN A 118 -1.74 -6.10 17.75
N PHE A 119 -1.58 -5.37 16.63
CA PHE A 119 -1.25 -3.95 16.71
C PHE A 119 -2.44 -3.06 17.09
N ILE A 120 -3.68 -3.55 16.93
CA ILE A 120 -4.85 -2.86 17.50
C ILE A 120 -4.72 -2.85 19.03
N GLU A 121 -4.40 -3.98 19.65
CA GLU A 121 -4.25 -4.09 21.10
C GLU A 121 -3.03 -3.32 21.63
N VAL A 122 -1.90 -3.37 20.91
CA VAL A 122 -0.70 -2.57 21.24
C VAL A 122 -1.04 -1.08 21.25
N VAL A 123 -1.70 -0.57 20.20
CA VAL A 123 -2.06 0.85 20.11
C VAL A 123 -3.11 1.23 21.16
N LYS A 124 -4.07 0.37 21.48
CA LYS A 124 -5.02 0.61 22.58
C LYS A 124 -4.32 0.75 23.94
N LYS A 125 -3.30 -0.08 24.20
CA LYS A 125 -2.56 -0.10 25.46
C LYS A 125 -1.58 1.07 25.59
N GLU A 126 -0.83 1.33 24.54
CA GLU A 126 0.27 2.30 24.55
C GLU A 126 -0.17 3.71 24.11
N GLY A 127 -1.30 3.82 23.40
CA GLY A 127 -1.83 5.07 22.90
C GLY A 127 -0.79 5.86 22.11
N ARG A 128 -0.51 7.09 22.55
CA ARG A 128 0.50 7.96 21.92
C ARG A 128 1.91 7.38 21.95
N ALA A 129 2.24 6.52 22.91
CA ALA A 129 3.58 5.96 23.05
C ALA A 129 3.91 4.86 22.01
N ALA A 130 2.91 4.29 21.34
CA ALA A 130 3.16 3.27 20.31
C ALA A 130 4.05 3.81 19.17
N GLN A 131 4.78 2.94 18.50
CA GLN A 131 5.63 3.34 17.37
C GLN A 131 4.78 3.63 16.12
N ALA A 132 5.24 4.54 15.24
CA ALA A 132 4.48 4.98 14.07
C ALA A 132 4.08 3.83 13.15
N TRP A 133 4.97 2.86 12.91
CA TRP A 133 4.68 1.70 12.08
C TRP A 133 3.63 0.77 12.72
N MET A 134 3.56 0.68 14.06
CA MET A 134 2.52 -0.08 14.77
C MET A 134 1.14 0.58 14.57
N LYS A 135 1.10 1.91 14.67
CA LYS A 135 -0.10 2.72 14.41
C LYS A 135 -0.57 2.58 12.97
N TYR A 136 0.36 2.57 12.01
CA TYR A 136 0.06 2.28 10.62
C TYR A 136 -0.57 0.90 10.44
N ARG A 137 0.02 -0.16 11.02
CA ARG A 137 -0.55 -1.53 10.94
C ARG A 137 -1.96 -1.58 11.53
N ALA A 138 -2.17 -0.99 12.71
CA ALA A 138 -3.50 -0.88 13.31
C ALA A 138 -4.49 -0.10 12.42
N SER A 139 -4.06 1.00 11.80
CA SER A 139 -4.92 1.81 10.91
C SER A 139 -5.40 1.02 9.70
N LYS A 140 -4.54 0.21 9.09
CA LYS A 140 -4.90 -0.64 7.95
C LYS A 140 -5.89 -1.73 8.36
N THR A 141 -5.65 -2.41 9.48
CA THR A 141 -6.59 -3.40 10.01
C THR A 141 -7.96 -2.76 10.30
N LEU A 142 -8.01 -1.61 10.98
CA LEU A 142 -9.26 -0.97 11.38
C LEU A 142 -10.04 -0.38 10.21
N ALA A 143 -9.36 0.28 9.26
CA ALA A 143 -10.01 0.82 8.07
C ALA A 143 -10.62 -0.28 7.20
N GLU A 144 -9.91 -1.41 7.07
CA GLU A 144 -10.41 -2.54 6.32
C GLU A 144 -11.59 -3.24 7.01
N LYS A 145 -11.51 -3.46 8.34
CA LYS A 145 -12.64 -3.98 9.12
C LYS A 145 -13.86 -3.08 8.97
N ALA A 146 -13.68 -1.76 9.05
CA ALA A 146 -14.76 -0.78 8.88
C ALA A 146 -15.39 -0.83 7.48
N ALA A 147 -14.59 -1.05 6.43
CA ALA A 147 -15.10 -1.26 5.08
C ALA A 147 -16.01 -2.50 4.99
N TRP A 148 -15.55 -3.62 5.53
CA TRP A 148 -16.35 -4.85 5.57
C TRP A 148 -17.58 -4.74 6.48
N ASP A 149 -17.47 -4.04 7.60
CA ASP A 149 -18.60 -3.75 8.49
C ASP A 149 -19.67 -2.92 7.77
N PHE A 150 -19.26 -1.88 7.04
CA PHE A 150 -20.17 -1.07 6.23
C PHE A 150 -20.93 -1.95 5.22
N VAL A 151 -20.22 -2.82 4.50
CA VAL A 151 -20.85 -3.73 3.53
C VAL A 151 -21.82 -4.69 4.20
N ARG A 152 -21.43 -5.29 5.34
CA ARG A 152 -22.30 -6.20 6.10
C ARG A 152 -23.57 -5.51 6.59
N GLN A 153 -23.46 -4.29 7.11
CA GLN A 153 -24.58 -3.54 7.69
C GLN A 153 -25.58 -3.06 6.62
N ASN A 154 -25.12 -2.87 5.39
CA ASN A 154 -25.95 -2.33 4.30
C ASN A 154 -26.25 -3.37 3.20
N LYS A 155 -25.93 -4.65 3.42
CA LYS A 155 -25.93 -5.71 2.40
C LYS A 155 -27.18 -5.75 1.52
N ASP A 156 -28.36 -5.63 2.11
CA ASP A 156 -29.65 -5.73 1.38
C ASP A 156 -29.99 -4.48 0.56
N GLN A 157 -29.23 -3.40 0.73
CA GLN A 157 -29.42 -2.11 0.05
C GLN A 157 -28.29 -1.80 -0.94
N LEU A 158 -27.20 -2.58 -0.92
CA LEU A 158 -26.04 -2.34 -1.78
C LEU A 158 -26.30 -2.83 -3.19
N GLN A 159 -25.94 -2.00 -4.16
CA GLN A 159 -26.00 -2.30 -5.60
C GLN A 159 -24.63 -2.69 -6.17
N TRP A 160 -23.59 -2.64 -5.34
CA TRP A 160 -22.21 -2.96 -5.66
C TRP A 160 -21.64 -3.94 -4.64
N ASP A 161 -20.62 -4.68 -5.06
CA ASP A 161 -19.81 -5.49 -4.17
C ASP A 161 -18.48 -4.78 -3.80
N LEU A 162 -17.82 -5.30 -2.76
CA LEU A 162 -16.53 -4.83 -2.29
C LEU A 162 -15.48 -5.91 -2.56
N VAL A 163 -14.33 -5.48 -3.06
CA VAL A 163 -13.09 -6.27 -3.10
C VAL A 163 -12.03 -5.52 -2.31
N VAL A 164 -11.25 -6.23 -1.52
CA VAL A 164 -10.09 -5.64 -0.86
C VAL A 164 -8.83 -6.31 -1.37
N VAL A 165 -7.83 -5.51 -1.74
CA VAL A 165 -6.50 -6.01 -2.13
C VAL A 165 -5.47 -5.66 -1.05
N ASN A 166 -4.68 -6.65 -0.65
CA ASN A 166 -3.72 -6.57 0.45
C ASN A 166 -2.28 -6.80 -0.07
N PRO A 167 -1.65 -5.79 -0.70
CA PRO A 167 -0.26 -5.90 -1.12
C PRO A 167 0.71 -5.85 0.08
N PRO A 168 1.86 -6.53 -0.02
CA PRO A 168 2.98 -6.36 0.91
C PRO A 168 3.82 -5.15 0.47
N MET A 169 5.16 -5.22 0.53
CA MET A 169 6.01 -4.13 0.05
C MET A 169 5.83 -3.96 -1.47
N VAL A 170 5.51 -2.73 -1.90
CA VAL A 170 5.31 -2.42 -3.32
C VAL A 170 6.56 -1.75 -3.86
N PHE A 171 7.24 -2.41 -4.79
CA PHE A 171 8.43 -1.90 -5.47
C PHE A 171 8.18 -1.75 -6.97
N GLY A 172 9.03 -0.99 -7.66
CA GLY A 172 8.96 -0.83 -9.10
C GLY A 172 9.11 0.63 -9.54
N PRO A 173 9.14 0.87 -10.86
CA PRO A 173 9.40 2.20 -11.38
C PRO A 173 8.26 3.17 -11.03
N PRO A 174 8.56 4.35 -10.47
CA PRO A 174 7.55 5.38 -10.24
C PRO A 174 7.11 5.98 -11.58
N ILE A 175 5.80 6.22 -11.71
CA ILE A 175 5.24 6.91 -12.89
C ILE A 175 5.27 8.44 -12.74
N HIS A 176 5.45 8.96 -11.51
CA HIS A 176 5.48 10.38 -11.25
C HIS A 176 6.91 10.95 -11.35
N GLU A 177 7.01 12.24 -11.70
CA GLU A 177 8.27 12.98 -11.64
C GLU A 177 8.87 12.95 -10.23
N LEU A 178 10.13 12.51 -10.16
CA LEU A 178 10.96 12.57 -8.96
C LEU A 178 11.92 13.74 -9.09
N SER A 179 11.82 14.72 -8.19
CA SER A 179 12.74 15.85 -8.14
C SER A 179 14.03 15.52 -7.39
N SER A 180 13.97 14.59 -6.45
CA SER A 180 15.10 14.14 -5.63
C SER A 180 14.78 12.82 -4.89
N PRO A 181 15.76 12.12 -4.30
CA PRO A 181 15.49 10.94 -3.47
C PRO A 181 14.51 11.19 -2.32
N GLU A 182 14.45 12.41 -1.78
CA GLU A 182 13.51 12.79 -0.72
C GLU A 182 12.05 12.82 -1.20
N SER A 183 11.82 12.89 -2.51
CA SER A 183 10.48 12.82 -3.12
C SER A 183 9.97 11.39 -3.33
N LEU A 184 10.79 10.36 -3.04
CA LEU A 184 10.38 8.97 -3.12
C LEU A 184 9.28 8.67 -2.11
N ASN A 185 8.31 7.84 -2.52
CA ASN A 185 7.37 7.24 -1.57
C ASN A 185 8.11 6.32 -0.60
N THR A 186 7.50 5.97 0.52
CA THR A 186 8.21 5.26 1.61
C THR A 186 8.82 3.93 1.17
N SER A 187 8.14 3.12 0.35
CA SER A 187 8.70 1.82 -0.06
C SER A 187 9.88 1.98 -1.02
N LEU A 188 9.81 2.94 -1.96
CA LEU A 188 10.95 3.24 -2.83
C LEU A 188 12.08 3.94 -2.10
N ALA A 189 11.78 4.78 -1.10
CA ALA A 189 12.78 5.41 -0.25
C ALA A 189 13.52 4.34 0.57
N ASP A 190 12.80 3.40 1.19
CA ASP A 190 13.39 2.29 1.94
C ASP A 190 14.26 1.40 1.05
N TRP A 191 13.79 1.10 -0.17
CA TRP A 191 14.60 0.39 -1.16
C TRP A 191 15.84 1.18 -1.58
N TYR A 192 15.71 2.46 -1.90
CA TYR A 192 16.82 3.31 -2.32
C TYR A 192 17.86 3.46 -1.21
N GLU A 193 17.42 3.78 0.00
CA GLU A 193 18.26 3.91 1.19
C GLU A 193 18.90 2.58 1.56
N THR A 194 18.32 1.42 1.25
CA THR A 194 18.94 0.13 1.57
C THR A 194 19.89 -0.37 0.48
N VAL A 195 19.51 -0.21 -0.78
CA VAL A 195 20.15 -0.88 -1.92
C VAL A 195 21.13 0.02 -2.67
N ILE A 196 20.86 1.33 -2.72
CA ILE A 196 21.63 2.30 -3.50
C ILE A 196 22.44 3.24 -2.60
N ALA A 197 21.87 3.69 -1.48
CA ALA A 197 22.46 4.68 -0.58
C ALA A 197 22.40 4.28 0.91
N PRO A 198 22.96 3.11 1.30
CA PRO A 198 22.93 2.66 2.69
C PRO A 198 23.70 3.55 3.64
N ALA A 199 23.04 3.86 4.77
CA ALA A 199 23.62 4.62 5.87
C ALA A 199 24.84 3.92 6.51
N ALA A 200 24.95 2.60 6.39
CA ALA A 200 26.09 1.81 6.86
C ALA A 200 26.45 0.69 5.87
N LEU A 201 27.64 0.76 5.30
CA LEU A 201 28.22 -0.31 4.49
C LEU A 201 28.56 -1.52 5.37
N GLY A 202 28.13 -2.73 4.97
CA GLY A 202 28.45 -3.97 5.68
C GLY A 202 27.46 -4.40 6.76
N ALA A 203 26.30 -3.74 6.87
CA ALA A 203 25.20 -4.25 7.69
C ALA A 203 24.68 -5.60 7.13
N THR A 204 24.31 -6.53 8.01
CA THR A 204 23.65 -7.77 7.59
C THR A 204 22.20 -7.45 7.26
N PHE A 205 21.87 -7.41 5.96
CA PHE A 205 20.53 -7.10 5.49
C PHE A 205 19.61 -8.33 5.50
N THR A 206 19.41 -8.89 6.69
CA THR A 206 18.70 -10.17 6.94
C THR A 206 17.20 -10.02 7.12
N GLY A 207 16.66 -8.80 7.00
CA GLY A 207 15.22 -8.58 7.03
C GLY A 207 14.52 -9.36 5.92
N VAL A 208 13.54 -10.19 6.30
CA VAL A 208 12.68 -10.94 5.37
C VAL A 208 11.31 -10.27 5.34
N SER A 209 10.75 -10.11 4.16
CA SER A 209 9.35 -9.70 3.97
C SER A 209 8.82 -10.30 2.67
N SER A 210 7.63 -9.89 2.23
CA SER A 210 7.08 -10.18 0.91
C SER A 210 7.01 -8.90 0.08
N TRP A 211 7.00 -9.06 -1.24
CA TRP A 211 6.93 -7.93 -2.16
C TRP A 211 6.01 -8.19 -3.36
N ILE A 212 5.67 -7.13 -4.07
CA ILE A 212 4.97 -7.15 -5.36
C ILE A 212 5.47 -5.98 -6.23
N ASP A 213 5.52 -6.19 -7.56
CA ASP A 213 5.79 -5.10 -8.51
C ASP A 213 4.56 -4.18 -8.61
N VAL A 214 4.77 -2.86 -8.63
CA VAL A 214 3.71 -1.85 -8.74
C VAL A 214 2.84 -2.03 -9.99
N ARG A 215 3.40 -2.55 -11.09
CA ARG A 215 2.68 -2.81 -12.33
C ARG A 215 1.78 -4.03 -12.20
N ASP A 216 2.26 -5.08 -11.54
CA ASP A 216 1.45 -6.28 -11.26
C ASP A 216 0.32 -5.95 -10.27
N LEU A 217 0.61 -5.11 -9.27
CA LEU A 217 -0.43 -4.61 -8.36
C LEU A 217 -1.47 -3.76 -9.11
N ALA A 218 -1.07 -2.92 -10.05
CA ALA A 218 -2.00 -2.15 -10.87
C ALA A 218 -2.89 -3.06 -11.74
N GLU A 219 -2.30 -4.09 -12.36
CA GLU A 219 -3.07 -5.09 -13.11
C GLU A 219 -4.02 -5.87 -12.19
N ALA A 220 -3.60 -6.21 -10.97
CA ALA A 220 -4.47 -6.86 -9.99
C ALA A 220 -5.69 -5.98 -9.61
N HIS A 221 -5.54 -4.66 -9.48
CA HIS A 221 -6.67 -3.77 -9.24
C HIS A 221 -7.64 -3.73 -10.43
N LYS A 222 -7.11 -3.69 -11.65
CA LYS A 222 -7.93 -3.76 -12.87
C LYS A 222 -8.70 -5.08 -12.93
N LEU A 223 -8.01 -6.21 -12.75
CA LEU A 223 -8.64 -7.53 -12.76
C LEU A 223 -9.68 -7.68 -11.64
N ALA A 224 -9.43 -7.12 -10.45
CA ALA A 224 -10.40 -7.08 -9.37
C ALA A 224 -11.67 -6.30 -9.76
N LEU A 225 -11.55 -5.19 -10.50
CA LEU A 225 -12.69 -4.45 -11.03
C LEU A 225 -13.47 -5.25 -12.10
N GLU A 226 -12.78 -5.99 -12.96
CA GLU A 226 -13.36 -6.63 -14.15
C GLU A 226 -13.88 -8.06 -13.93
N THR A 227 -13.30 -8.80 -12.97
CA THR A 227 -13.54 -10.24 -12.79
C THR A 227 -14.69 -10.51 -11.83
N ALA A 228 -15.81 -11.04 -12.30
CA ALA A 228 -17.02 -11.23 -11.48
C ALA A 228 -16.74 -11.97 -10.15
N GLU A 229 -15.93 -13.03 -10.19
CA GLU A 229 -15.56 -13.90 -9.07
C GLU A 229 -14.74 -13.21 -7.98
N ALA A 230 -14.17 -12.02 -8.26
CA ALA A 230 -13.47 -11.25 -7.24
C ALA A 230 -14.42 -10.57 -6.25
N GLY A 231 -15.72 -10.47 -6.57
CA GLY A 231 -16.71 -9.78 -5.75
C GLY A 231 -16.86 -10.40 -4.37
N GLY A 232 -16.68 -9.59 -3.31
CA GLY A 232 -16.74 -10.05 -1.92
C GLY A 232 -15.44 -10.69 -1.43
N GLU A 233 -14.39 -10.74 -2.25
CA GLU A 233 -13.11 -11.32 -1.87
C GLU A 233 -12.17 -10.30 -1.23
N ARG A 234 -11.28 -10.85 -0.41
CA ARG A 234 -10.14 -10.17 0.18
C ARG A 234 -8.91 -10.87 -0.40
N LEU A 235 -8.00 -10.17 -1.05
CA LEU A 235 -7.00 -10.79 -1.93
C LEU A 235 -5.59 -10.42 -1.48
N ILE A 236 -4.74 -11.41 -1.18
CA ILE A 236 -3.31 -11.17 -0.96
C ILE A 236 -2.60 -11.14 -2.32
N ILE A 237 -2.01 -10.01 -2.67
CA ILE A 237 -1.31 -9.83 -3.95
C ILE A 237 0.20 -9.74 -3.69
N SER A 238 0.92 -10.84 -3.90
CA SER A 238 2.35 -10.96 -3.59
C SER A 238 3.09 -11.74 -4.67
N ALA A 239 4.24 -11.22 -5.11
CA ALA A 239 5.15 -11.93 -6.02
C ALA A 239 5.96 -13.01 -5.28
N GLY A 240 6.21 -12.82 -3.99
CA GLY A 240 6.94 -13.78 -3.16
C GLY A 240 7.69 -13.10 -2.02
N PRO A 241 8.43 -13.87 -1.22
CA PRO A 241 9.31 -13.31 -0.20
C PRO A 241 10.53 -12.64 -0.84
N TYR A 242 11.17 -11.75 -0.09
CA TYR A 242 12.49 -11.25 -0.37
C TYR A 242 13.29 -11.07 0.92
N ARG A 243 14.61 -11.10 0.77
CA ARG A 243 15.57 -10.51 1.70
C ARG A 243 16.21 -9.31 1.04
N TRP A 244 16.58 -8.32 1.83
CA TRP A 244 17.31 -7.16 1.30
C TRP A 244 18.59 -7.55 0.55
N GLN A 245 19.24 -8.64 0.95
CA GLN A 245 20.40 -9.19 0.23
C GLN A 245 20.08 -9.58 -1.22
N ASP A 246 18.85 -10.02 -1.52
CA ASP A 246 18.44 -10.37 -2.90
C ASP A 246 18.48 -9.12 -3.79
N TRP A 247 18.00 -7.99 -3.29
CA TRP A 247 18.02 -6.71 -4.00
C TRP A 247 19.44 -6.18 -4.19
N ILE A 248 20.30 -6.33 -3.18
CA ILE A 248 21.71 -5.93 -3.27
C ILE A 248 22.46 -6.81 -4.28
N ASN A 249 22.20 -8.12 -4.28
CA ASN A 249 22.78 -9.04 -5.27
C ASN A 249 22.32 -8.68 -6.68
N ALA A 250 21.03 -8.39 -6.86
CA ALA A 250 20.50 -7.93 -8.14
C ALA A 250 21.16 -6.61 -8.58
N ALA A 251 21.21 -5.60 -7.71
CA ALA A 251 21.80 -4.29 -8.00
C ALA A 251 23.29 -4.38 -8.34
N SER A 252 24.06 -5.16 -7.55
CA SER A 252 25.49 -5.34 -7.79
C SER A 252 25.82 -6.19 -9.03
N SER A 253 24.84 -6.95 -9.55
CA SER A 253 24.98 -7.68 -10.81
C SER A 253 24.63 -6.86 -12.06
N LEU A 254 24.18 -5.61 -11.90
CA LEU A 254 23.87 -4.74 -13.02
C LEU A 254 25.12 -4.43 -13.86
N PRO A 255 24.96 -4.23 -15.19
CA PRO A 255 26.06 -3.83 -16.06
C PRO A 255 26.80 -2.58 -15.55
N ALA A 256 28.12 -2.52 -15.75
CA ALA A 256 28.95 -1.45 -15.21
C ALA A 256 28.57 -0.06 -15.78
N ASP A 257 28.10 -0.01 -17.02
CA ASP A 257 27.55 1.18 -17.66
C ASP A 257 26.23 1.64 -17.01
N THR A 258 25.38 0.70 -16.58
CA THR A 258 24.18 1.00 -15.77
C THR A 258 24.53 1.53 -14.40
N LEU A 259 25.57 1.00 -13.75
CA LEU A 259 26.01 1.52 -12.45
C LEU A 259 26.68 2.90 -12.59
N ALA A 260 27.42 3.12 -13.67
CA ALA A 260 28.13 4.38 -13.92
C ALA A 260 27.22 5.62 -14.06
N VAL A 261 25.92 5.44 -14.30
CA VAL A 261 24.96 6.56 -14.31
C VAL A 261 24.47 6.97 -12.93
N LEU A 262 24.76 6.18 -11.88
CA LEU A 262 24.45 6.56 -10.51
C LEU A 262 25.34 7.73 -10.07
N ALA A 263 24.81 8.60 -9.21
CA ALA A 263 25.61 9.70 -8.65
C ALA A 263 26.80 9.19 -7.82
N HIS A 264 26.63 8.02 -7.20
CA HIS A 264 27.61 7.37 -6.32
C HIS A 264 27.62 5.84 -6.53
N PRO A 265 28.15 5.34 -7.65
CA PRO A 265 28.21 3.89 -7.93
C PRO A 265 28.96 3.09 -6.85
N GLU A 266 29.91 3.73 -6.17
CA GLU A 266 30.69 3.16 -5.07
C GLU A 266 29.87 2.90 -3.80
N HIS A 267 28.68 3.49 -3.66
CA HIS A 267 27.79 3.29 -2.52
C HIS A 267 26.91 2.05 -2.62
N VAL A 268 26.79 1.45 -3.81
CA VAL A 268 26.05 0.19 -3.98
C VAL A 268 26.80 -0.91 -3.19
N PRO A 269 26.18 -1.54 -2.18
CA PRO A 269 26.85 -2.57 -1.40
C PRO A 269 27.26 -3.74 -2.27
N LYS A 270 28.36 -4.39 -1.88
CA LYS A 270 28.72 -5.67 -2.49
C LYS A 270 27.70 -6.72 -2.08
N GLY A 271 27.08 -7.34 -3.08
CA GLY A 271 26.23 -8.50 -2.88
C GLY A 271 27.00 -9.70 -2.31
N ASP A 272 26.37 -10.42 -1.39
CA ASP A 272 26.76 -11.77 -1.00
C ASP A 272 25.74 -12.76 -1.58
N PRO A 273 26.07 -13.48 -2.67
CA PRO A 273 25.18 -14.46 -3.29
C PRO A 273 24.87 -15.67 -2.40
N THR A 274 25.58 -15.85 -1.28
CA THR A 274 25.34 -16.96 -0.34
C THR A 274 24.23 -16.67 0.68
N HIS A 275 23.79 -15.41 0.80
CA HIS A 275 22.84 -14.95 1.82
C HIS A 275 21.44 -14.57 1.29
N GLY A 276 21.06 -15.06 0.11
CA GLY A 276 19.75 -14.80 -0.50
C GLY A 276 18.55 -15.47 0.20
N SER A 277 17.34 -15.13 -0.21
CA SER A 277 16.16 -15.92 0.16
C SER A 277 16.23 -17.31 -0.49
N THR A 278 16.31 -18.35 0.34
CA THR A 278 16.06 -19.72 -0.11
C THR A 278 14.56 -20.00 -0.02
N ALA A 279 14.04 -20.90 -0.85
CA ALA A 279 12.63 -21.30 -0.86
C ALA A 279 12.09 -21.79 0.51
N GLU A 280 12.94 -22.03 1.50
CA GLU A 280 12.56 -22.48 2.85
C GLU A 280 12.27 -21.33 3.84
N THR A 281 12.58 -20.07 3.49
CA THR A 281 12.30 -18.90 4.37
C THR A 281 11.03 -18.14 3.98
N VAL A 282 10.13 -18.81 3.26
CA VAL A 282 8.92 -18.21 2.68
C VAL A 282 7.82 -18.21 3.74
N PHE A 283 7.12 -17.09 3.94
CA PHE A 283 5.76 -17.12 4.50
C PHE A 283 4.87 -17.70 3.40
N PRO A 284 4.44 -18.97 3.45
CA PRO A 284 3.60 -19.49 2.38
C PRO A 284 2.27 -18.73 2.43
N LEU A 285 1.79 -18.34 1.25
CA LEU A 285 0.42 -17.90 1.06
C LEU A 285 -0.40 -19.14 0.76
N SER A 286 -1.40 -19.40 1.61
CA SER A 286 -2.36 -20.48 1.37
C SER A 286 -3.54 -19.90 0.61
N HIS A 287 -3.80 -20.43 -0.59
CA HIS A 287 -4.99 -20.11 -1.39
C HIS A 287 -6.17 -21.06 -1.11
N ASP A 288 -6.00 -22.02 -0.20
CA ASP A 288 -7.06 -22.94 0.21
C ASP A 288 -8.04 -22.20 1.14
N LYS A 289 -9.30 -22.13 0.71
CA LYS A 289 -10.44 -21.59 1.47
C LYS A 289 -10.97 -22.58 2.50
#